data_AF-A0A6L6ELL7-F1
#
_entry.id   AF-A0A6L6ELL7-F1
#
_cell.length_a   1.000
_cell.length_b   1.000
_cell.length_c   1.000
_cell.angle_alpha   90.00
_cell.angle_beta   90.00
_cell.angle_gamma   90.00
#
_symmetry.space_group_name_H-M   'P 1'
#
loop_
_entity.id
_entity.type
_entity.pdbx_description
1 polymer ?
#
loop_
_entity_poly.entity_id
_entity_poly.type
_entity_poly.pdbx_seq_one_letter_code
_entity_poly.pdbx_strand_id
1 'polypeptide(L)' 'MEIKAILIDDDDFTRLLLSSTLKDLGYTVVADAATAADAIRAATEHVPDLAIVDL' A
#
# COMPACT_ATOMS: atom_id res chain seq x y z
N MET A 1 15.04 -9.58 5.18
CA MET A 1 14.76 -8.30 4.50
C MET A 1 13.28 -8.09 4.59
N GLU A 2 12.85 -6.93 5.08
CA GLU A 2 11.45 -6.56 5.19
C GLU A 2 11.02 -5.90 3.87
N ILE A 3 9.95 -6.39 3.24
CA ILE A 3 9.46 -5.87 1.96
C ILE A 3 8.42 -4.79 2.24
N LYS A 4 8.65 -3.58 1.74
CA LYS A 4 7.77 -2.42 1.91
C LYS A 4 6.76 -2.34 0.76
N ALA A 5 5.48 -2.25 1.11
CA ALA A 5 4.38 -2.14 0.16
C ALA A 5 3.62 -0.83 0.32
N ILE A 6 3.04 -0.33 -0.77
CA ILE A 6 1.95 0.65 -0.72
C ILE A 6 0.66 0.06 -1.31
N LEU A 7 -0.48 0.45 -0.74
CA LEU A 7 -1.81 0.02 -1.18
C LEU A 7 -2.57 1.20 -1.80
N ILE A 8 -3.11 1.01 -3.00
CA ILE A 8 -3.87 2.01 -3.73
C ILE A 8 -5.22 1.42 -4.10
N ASP A 9 -6.27 1.92 -3.46
CA ASP A 9 -7.64 1.42 -3.58
C ASP A 9 -8.58 2.48 -2.99
N ASP A 10 -9.69 2.81 -3.65
CA ASP A 10 -10.62 3.84 -3.15
C ASP A 10 -11.53 3.34 -2.01
N ASP A 11 -11.61 2.02 -1.79
CA ASP A 11 -12.37 1.40 -0.71
C ASP A 11 -11.52 1.18 0.56
N ASP A 12 -11.91 1.84 1.64
CA ASP A 12 -11.22 1.77 2.94
C ASP A 12 -11.20 0.35 3.52
N PHE A 13 -12.27 -0.43 3.31
CA PHE A 13 -12.38 -1.79 3.85
C PHE A 13 -11.40 -2.74 3.15
N THR A 14 -11.24 -2.61 1.83
CA THR A 14 -10.30 -3.38 1.04
C THR A 14 -8.86 -3.08 1.43
N ARG A 15 -8.50 -1.79 1.62
CA ARG A 15 -7.16 -1.43 2.14
C ARG A 15 -6.89 -2.01 3.53
N LEU A 16 -7.87 -1.99 4.43
CA LEU A 16 -7.74 -2.58 5.76
C LEU A 16 -7.48 -4.09 5.70
N LEU A 17 -8.27 -4.81 4.90
CA LEU A 17 -8.15 -6.26 4.74
C LEU A 17 -6.80 -6.65 4.11
N LEU A 18 -6.40 -5.96 3.04
CA LEU A 18 -5.14 -6.20 2.37
C LEU A 18 -3.94 -5.88 3.26
N SER A 19 -4.00 -4.78 4.02
CA SER A 19 -2.94 -4.40 4.96
C SER A 19 -2.73 -5.46 6.05
N SER A 20 -3.80 -5.98 6.63
CA SER A 20 -3.72 -7.09 7.59
C SER A 20 -3.13 -8.35 6.95
N THR A 21 -3.58 -8.71 5.75
CA THR A 21 -3.10 -9.89 5.03
C THR A 21 -1.61 -9.81 4.71
N LEU A 22 -1.16 -8.65 4.22
CA LEU A 22 0.25 -8.39 3.90
C LEU A 22 1.13 -8.45 5.16
N LYS A 23 0.65 -7.90 6.27
CA LYS A 23 1.34 -7.97 7.56
C LYS A 23 1.53 -9.42 8.02
N ASP A 24 0.49 -10.25 7.89
CA ASP A 24 0.56 -11.68 8.24
C ASP A 24 1.54 -12.46 7.34
N LEU A 25 1.74 -12.00 6.11
CA LEU A 25 2.72 -12.54 5.15
C LEU A 25 4.14 -11.98 5.34
N GLY A 26 4.36 -11.08 6.30
CA GLY A 26 5.68 -10.50 6.62
C GLY A 26 6.07 -9.28 5.79
N TYR A 27 5.12 -8.63 5.13
CA TYR A 27 5.30 -7.34 4.46
C TYR A 27 4.95 -6.19 5.41
N THR A 28 5.47 -5.01 5.10
CA THR A 28 5.13 -3.77 5.80
C THR A 28 4.48 -2.79 4.86
N VAL A 29 3.21 -2.47 5.12
CA VAL A 29 2.50 -1.42 4.40
C VAL A 29 2.97 -0.07 4.94
N VAL A 30 3.76 0.66 4.12
CA VAL A 30 4.38 1.92 4.51
C VAL A 30 3.52 3.15 4.20
N ALA A 31 2.55 3.01 3.30
CA ALA A 31 1.52 3.99 3.03
C ALA A 31 0.33 3.35 2.31
N ASP A 32 -0.81 4.02 2.36
CA ASP A 32 -1.99 3.72 1.58
C ASP A 32 -2.54 5.00 0.91
N ALA A 33 -3.33 4.84 -0.16
CA ALA A 33 -3.87 5.95 -0.92
C ALA A 33 -5.22 5.58 -1.54
N ALA A 34 -6.18 6.52 -1.53
CA ALA A 34 -7.47 6.39 -2.21
C ALA A 34 -7.47 7.02 -3.61
N THR A 35 -6.39 7.69 -4.00
CA THR A 35 -6.28 8.38 -5.30
C THR A 35 -4.90 8.19 -5.93
N ALA A 36 -4.83 8.30 -7.26
CA ALA A 36 -3.56 8.25 -7.98
C ALA A 36 -2.59 9.37 -7.58
N ALA A 37 -3.10 10.56 -7.25
CA ALA A 37 -2.26 11.68 -6.81
C ALA A 37 -1.60 11.41 -5.46
N ASP A 38 -2.36 10.89 -4.50
CA ASP A 38 -1.83 10.49 -3.19
C ASP A 38 -0.86 9.31 -3.32
N ALA A 39 -1.16 8.35 -4.20
CA ALA A 39 -0.29 7.22 -4.49
C ALA A 39 1.09 7.65 -5.02
N ILE A 40 1.14 8.57 -5.98
CA ILE A 40 2.40 9.08 -6.54
C ILE A 40 3.22 9.79 -5.46
N ARG A 41 2.57 10.60 -4.62
CA ARG A 41 3.22 11.28 -3.48
C ARG A 41 3.80 10.27 -2.49
N ALA A 42 2.99 9.30 -2.07
CA ALA A 42 3.39 8.25 -1.12
C ALA A 42 4.52 7.38 -1.67
N ALA A 43 4.47 7.01 -2.95
CA ALA A 43 5.54 6.24 -3.60
C ALA A 43 6.88 7.00 -3.61
N THR A 44 6.82 8.31 -3.84
CA THR A 44 8.01 9.17 -3.84
C THR A 44 8.59 9.35 -2.44
N GLU A 45 7.74 9.47 -1.43
CA GLU A 45 8.15 9.66 -0.03
C GLU A 45 8.72 8.39 0.61
N HIS A 46 8.05 7.24 0.41
CA HIS A 46 8.36 6.01 1.13
C HIS A 46 9.25 5.03 0.36
N VAL A 47 9.42 5.24 -0.95
CA VAL A 47 10.23 4.41 -1.86
C VAL A 47 9.98 2.91 -1.61
N PRO A 48 8.74 2.43 -1.85
CA PRO A 48 8.36 1.05 -1.57
C PRO A 48 9.01 0.08 -2.57
N ASP A 49 9.06 -1.19 -2.20
CA ASP A 49 9.55 -2.27 -3.05
C ASP A 49 8.46 -2.76 -4.02
N LEU A 50 7.19 -2.59 -3.67
CA LEU A 50 6.03 -2.93 -4.50
C LEU A 50 4.83 -2.01 -4.26
N ALA A 51 3.93 -1.95 -5.25
CA ALA A 51 2.64 -1.28 -5.15
C ALA A 51 1.52 -2.25 -5.57
N ILE A 52 0.43 -2.26 -4.82
CA ILE A 52 -0.81 -2.97 -5.19
C ILE A 52 -1.83 -1.88 -5.53
N VAL A 53 -2.39 -1.96 -6.74
CA VAL A 53 -3.23 -0.92 -7.33
C VAL A 53 -4.53 -1.55 -7.80
N ASP A 54 -5.66 -1.05 -7.30
CA ASP A 54 -6.98 -1.34 -7.85
C ASP A 54 -7.24 -0.56 -9.15
N LEU A 55 -8.07 -1.11 -10.04
CA LEU A 55 -8.30 -0.63 -11.41
C LEU A 55 -9.55 0.24 -11.57
#